data_AF-A0A816DVI6-F1
#
_entry.id   AF-A0A816DVI6-F1
#
_cell.length_a   1.000
_cell.length_b   1.000
_cell.length_c   1.000
_cell.angle_alpha   90.00
_cell.angle_beta   90.00
_cell.angle_gamma   90.00
#
_symmetry.space_group_name_H-M   'P 1'
#
loop_
_entity.id
_entity.type
_entity.pdbx_description
1 polymer ?
#
loop_
_entity_poly.entity_id
_entity_poly.type
_entity_poly.pdbx_seq_one_letter_code
_entity_poly.pdbx_strand_id
1 'polypeptide(L)'
;MYDDDICTISSSSATSFSSSNSNVSASSSSISLLNTNSLSPASLSGPSTYSSERIYHLLKHEKHRYDIIYKKITSDVTSYWSIFGFPAKLNQQTGSFERIIGFISCGKCKKTFVYGPNSGTNHMKSHSCVAFEIKSNTSTTKSTTISTSTQPTIDKMVLIRKTLTTGQSNVIKDLIARWVCGDIRPLSIIDDSGLRVLIQECVKFGSLYGNIDVNDLLRS
;
A
#
# COMPACT_ATOMS: atom_id res chain seq x y z
N MET A 1 -8.70 42.06 49.94
CA MET A 1 -9.08 40.68 50.29
C MET A 1 -9.91 40.15 49.13
N TYR A 2 -9.25 39.49 48.20
CA TYR A 2 -9.88 38.62 47.20
C TYR A 2 -9.06 37.34 47.26
N ASP A 3 -9.70 36.28 47.74
CA ASP A 3 -9.11 34.96 47.89
C ASP A 3 -9.15 34.25 46.54
N ASP A 4 -7.97 33.91 46.02
CA ASP A 4 -7.78 33.08 44.83
C ASP A 4 -7.87 31.60 45.24
N ASP A 5 -9.01 30.97 44.92
CA ASP A 5 -9.19 29.52 45.08
C ASP A 5 -8.44 28.76 43.96
N ILE A 6 -7.25 28.25 44.31
CA ILE A 6 -6.46 27.34 43.48
C ILE A 6 -7.05 25.92 43.57
N CYS A 7 -7.80 25.53 42.54
CA CYS A 7 -8.33 24.18 42.39
C CYS A 7 -7.23 23.22 41.89
N THR A 8 -6.62 22.46 42.79
CA THR A 8 -5.57 21.47 42.49
C THR A 8 -6.22 20.13 42.17
N ILE A 9 -6.31 19.78 40.88
CA ILE A 9 -6.81 18.46 40.44
C ILE A 9 -5.63 17.48 40.46
N SER A 10 -5.63 16.57 41.44
CA SER A 10 -4.71 15.44 41.51
C SER A 10 -5.29 14.25 40.74
N SER A 11 -4.71 13.93 39.59
CA SER A 11 -5.10 12.80 38.75
C SER A 11 -4.23 11.58 39.06
N SER A 12 -4.73 10.63 39.84
CA SER A 12 -4.09 9.33 40.05
C SER A 12 -5.07 8.21 39.75
N SER A 13 -4.99 7.67 38.53
CA SER A 13 -5.70 6.46 38.12
C SER A 13 -4.68 5.44 37.63
N ALA A 14 -4.30 4.52 38.51
CA ALA A 14 -3.51 3.35 38.18
C ALA A 14 -4.40 2.32 37.47
N THR A 15 -4.07 1.98 36.21
CA THR A 15 -4.69 0.88 35.47
C THR A 15 -3.84 -0.37 35.57
N SER A 16 -4.20 -1.25 36.49
CA SER A 16 -3.66 -2.62 36.58
C SER A 16 -4.37 -3.54 35.58
N PHE A 17 -3.69 -3.88 34.48
CA PHE A 17 -4.13 -4.90 33.53
C PHE A 17 -3.75 -6.29 34.05
N SER A 18 -4.76 -7.12 34.35
CA SER A 18 -4.58 -8.54 34.66
C SER A 18 -4.60 -9.35 33.37
N SER A 19 -3.49 -10.02 33.06
CA SER A 19 -3.36 -10.95 31.94
C SER A 19 -3.80 -12.35 32.37
N SER A 20 -4.95 -12.81 31.86
CA SER A 20 -5.38 -14.20 32.02
C SER A 20 -4.82 -15.05 30.89
N ASN A 21 -3.93 -15.96 31.26
CA ASN A 21 -3.20 -16.88 30.41
C ASN A 21 -3.94 -18.24 30.40
N SER A 22 -4.56 -18.62 29.29
CA SER A 22 -5.24 -19.92 29.16
C SER A 22 -4.41 -20.86 28.31
N ASN A 23 -3.64 -21.71 28.99
CA ASN A 23 -3.03 -22.92 28.43
C ASN A 23 -4.14 -23.91 28.05
N VAL A 24 -4.16 -24.38 26.80
CA VAL A 24 -4.84 -25.61 26.41
C VAL A 24 -3.81 -26.50 25.71
N SER A 25 -3.54 -27.65 26.32
CA SER A 25 -2.64 -28.69 25.84
C SER A 25 -3.42 -29.99 25.62
N ALA A 26 -2.84 -30.84 24.76
CA ALA A 26 -3.23 -32.21 24.41
C ALA A 26 -4.41 -32.30 23.40
N SER A 27 -4.38 -33.16 22.37
CA SER A 27 -3.91 -34.55 22.39
C SER A 27 -3.60 -35.07 20.99
N SER A 28 -2.62 -35.98 20.94
CA SER A 28 -2.13 -36.72 19.78
C SER A 28 -2.92 -38.01 19.56
N SER A 29 -3.21 -38.36 18.30
CA SER A 29 -3.57 -39.71 17.79
C SER A 29 -3.40 -39.67 16.26
N SER A 30 -2.38 -40.24 15.61
CA SER A 30 -2.07 -41.65 15.31
C SER A 30 -3.05 -42.38 14.36
N ILE A 31 -2.71 -42.33 13.06
CA ILE A 31 -2.73 -43.37 12.00
C ILE A 31 -4.07 -44.05 11.61
N SER A 32 -4.44 -43.90 10.33
CA SER A 32 -4.86 -45.01 9.47
C SER A 32 -4.66 -44.70 7.97
N LEU A 33 -4.02 -45.65 7.28
CA LEU A 33 -3.74 -45.68 5.84
C LEU A 33 -4.85 -46.45 5.09
N LEU A 34 -4.93 -46.19 3.79
CA LEU A 34 -5.65 -46.89 2.70
C LEU A 34 -7.16 -46.58 2.57
N ASN A 35 -7.54 -45.92 1.47
CA ASN A 35 -8.39 -46.57 0.45
C ASN A 35 -8.45 -45.80 -0.88
N THR A 36 -8.76 -46.56 -1.93
CA THR A 36 -8.61 -46.37 -3.37
C THR A 36 -9.61 -45.44 -4.07
N ASN A 37 -9.13 -44.79 -5.13
CA ASN A 37 -9.80 -44.48 -6.39
C ASN A 37 -11.33 -44.27 -6.39
N SER A 38 -11.75 -43.00 -6.43
CA SER A 38 -12.94 -42.62 -7.21
C SER A 38 -12.74 -41.22 -7.80
N LEU A 39 -12.54 -41.17 -9.12
CA LEU A 39 -12.65 -39.93 -9.91
C LEU A 39 -14.12 -39.51 -9.95
N SER A 40 -14.49 -38.63 -9.03
CA SER A 40 -15.70 -37.81 -9.11
C SER A 40 -15.27 -36.36 -9.32
N PRO A 41 -15.91 -35.61 -10.25
CA PRO A 41 -15.54 -34.23 -10.53
C PRO A 41 -15.96 -33.38 -9.34
N ALA A 42 -14.98 -32.92 -8.56
CA ALA A 42 -15.21 -32.03 -7.44
C ALA A 42 -15.77 -30.68 -7.95
N SER A 43 -17.08 -30.51 -7.83
CA SER A 43 -17.73 -29.21 -7.76
C SER A 43 -17.33 -28.54 -6.44
N LEU A 44 -16.12 -27.98 -6.41
CA LEU A 44 -15.58 -27.25 -5.26
C LEU A 44 -15.60 -25.74 -5.58
N SER A 45 -16.77 -25.10 -5.42
CA SER A 45 -16.92 -23.65 -5.40
C SER A 45 -16.54 -23.09 -4.02
N GLY A 46 -15.33 -23.41 -3.54
CA GLY A 46 -14.67 -22.64 -2.48
C GLY A 46 -13.90 -21.48 -3.11
N PRO A 47 -13.60 -20.40 -2.37
CA PRO A 47 -12.71 -19.35 -2.84
C PRO A 47 -11.34 -19.98 -3.11
N SER A 48 -11.06 -20.31 -4.37
CA SER A 48 -9.82 -20.98 -4.76
C SER A 48 -8.66 -20.09 -4.37
N THR A 49 -7.93 -20.49 -3.32
CA THR A 49 -6.74 -19.77 -2.88
C THR A 49 -5.70 -19.90 -3.99
N TYR A 50 -5.54 -18.84 -4.78
CA TYR A 50 -4.51 -18.80 -5.80
C TYR A 50 -3.13 -18.75 -5.13
N SER A 51 -2.16 -19.50 -5.66
CA SER A 51 -0.73 -19.33 -5.35
C SER A 51 -0.03 -18.64 -6.52
N SER A 52 1.13 -18.04 -6.27
CA SER A 52 1.92 -17.38 -7.32
C SER A 52 2.33 -18.36 -8.44
N GLU A 53 2.72 -19.58 -8.09
CA GLU A 53 3.09 -20.64 -9.03
C GLU A 53 1.91 -21.06 -9.89
N ARG A 54 0.72 -21.20 -9.27
CA ARG A 54 -0.50 -21.56 -10.00
C ARG A 54 -0.87 -20.48 -11.01
N ILE A 55 -0.84 -19.20 -10.60
CA ILE A 55 -1.12 -18.08 -11.52
C ILE A 55 -0.12 -18.04 -12.67
N TYR A 56 1.17 -18.28 -12.40
CA TYR A 56 2.20 -18.37 -13.44
C TYR A 56 1.86 -19.44 -14.50
N HIS A 57 1.50 -20.65 -14.06
CA HIS A 57 1.11 -21.73 -14.96
C HIS A 57 -0.15 -21.37 -15.78
N LEU A 58 -1.17 -20.81 -15.13
CA LEU A 58 -2.41 -20.40 -15.78
C LEU A 58 -2.15 -19.35 -16.87
N LEU A 59 -1.34 -18.32 -16.59
CA LEU A 59 -0.98 -17.29 -17.56
C LEU A 59 -0.16 -17.83 -18.74
N LYS A 60 0.61 -18.90 -18.54
CA LYS A 60 1.47 -19.48 -19.58
C LYS A 60 0.71 -20.43 -20.50
N HIS A 61 -0.18 -21.25 -19.94
CA HIS A 61 -0.84 -22.36 -20.63
C HIS A 61 -2.30 -22.06 -21.02
N GLU A 62 -3.00 -21.20 -20.28
CA GLU A 62 -4.44 -20.92 -20.48
C GLU A 62 -4.68 -19.47 -20.94
N LYS A 63 -3.99 -19.03 -21.99
CA LYS A 63 -4.04 -17.63 -22.50
C LYS A 63 -5.44 -17.12 -22.88
N HIS A 64 -6.37 -18.02 -23.20
CA HIS A 64 -7.74 -17.67 -23.56
C HIS A 64 -8.62 -17.39 -22.32
N ARG A 65 -8.17 -17.77 -21.13
CA ARG A 65 -8.90 -17.62 -19.86
C ARG A 65 -8.21 -16.70 -18.88
N TYR A 66 -6.92 -16.44 -19.05
CA TYR A 66 -6.15 -15.62 -18.14
C TYR A 66 -5.32 -14.60 -18.92
N ASP A 67 -5.34 -13.36 -18.45
CA ASP A 67 -4.59 -12.27 -19.04
C ASP A 67 -4.00 -11.35 -17.95
N ILE A 68 -3.18 -10.38 -18.35
CA ILE A 68 -2.57 -9.38 -17.49
C ILE A 68 -3.15 -8.01 -17.83
N ILE A 69 -3.88 -7.42 -16.88
CA ILE A 69 -4.44 -6.08 -16.99
C ILE A 69 -3.39 -5.06 -16.58
N TYR A 70 -2.96 -4.22 -17.52
CA TYR A 70 -2.02 -3.14 -17.24
C TYR A 70 -2.75 -1.90 -16.71
N LYS A 71 -2.17 -1.26 -15.70
CA LYS A 71 -2.65 0.05 -15.26
C LYS A 71 -2.25 1.07 -16.33
N LYS A 72 -3.19 1.91 -16.77
CA LYS A 72 -2.86 3.07 -17.60
C LYS A 72 -1.93 3.99 -16.80
N ILE A 73 -0.66 4.04 -17.20
CA ILE A 73 0.35 4.87 -16.55
C ILE A 73 0.13 6.30 -17.03
N THR A 74 -0.22 7.20 -16.12
CA THR A 74 -0.05 8.64 -16.36
C THR A 74 1.45 8.93 -16.29
N SER A 75 1.94 9.86 -17.10
CA SER A 75 3.34 10.03 -17.55
C SER A 75 4.46 10.14 -16.49
N ASP A 76 4.18 9.95 -15.22
CA ASP A 76 5.09 10.24 -14.09
C ASP A 76 5.22 9.09 -13.07
N VAL A 77 4.68 7.89 -13.37
CA VAL A 77 4.78 6.73 -12.47
C VAL A 77 6.02 5.88 -12.79
N THR A 78 6.71 5.44 -11.75
CA THR A 78 7.92 4.60 -11.77
C THR A 78 7.97 3.55 -12.89
N SER A 79 9.08 3.52 -13.63
CA SER A 79 9.29 2.76 -14.86
C SER A 79 8.88 1.30 -14.82
N TYR A 80 8.99 0.58 -13.69
CA TYR A 80 8.69 -0.85 -13.65
C TYR A 80 7.20 -1.19 -13.87
N TRP A 81 6.26 -0.25 -13.67
CA TRP A 81 4.84 -0.52 -13.95
C TRP A 81 4.54 -0.69 -15.45
N SER A 82 5.44 -0.27 -16.35
CA SER A 82 5.30 -0.55 -17.79
C SER A 82 5.32 -2.05 -18.09
N ILE A 83 6.06 -2.81 -17.28
CA ILE A 83 6.29 -4.24 -17.50
C ILE A 83 5.33 -5.08 -16.67
N PHE A 84 4.85 -4.57 -15.54
CA PHE A 84 4.03 -5.33 -14.60
C PHE A 84 2.56 -4.95 -14.70
N GLY A 85 1.68 -5.96 -14.61
CA GLY A 85 0.24 -5.76 -14.54
C GLY A 85 -0.43 -6.76 -13.62
N PHE A 86 -1.74 -6.62 -13.46
CA PHE A 86 -2.51 -7.46 -12.56
C PHE A 86 -3.02 -8.70 -13.28
N PRO A 87 -2.72 -9.91 -12.79
CA PRO A 87 -3.30 -11.12 -13.35
C PRO A 87 -4.83 -11.09 -13.21
N ALA A 88 -5.52 -11.51 -14.26
CA ALA A 88 -6.97 -11.54 -14.31
C ALA A 88 -7.47 -12.83 -14.97
N LYS A 89 -8.67 -13.24 -14.60
CA LYS A 89 -9.37 -14.43 -15.11
C LYS A 89 -10.62 -13.98 -15.85
N LEU A 90 -10.87 -14.56 -17.01
CA LEU A 90 -12.11 -14.35 -17.76
C LEU A 90 -13.30 -14.91 -16.98
N ASN A 91 -14.23 -14.04 -16.61
CA ASN A 91 -15.54 -14.43 -16.12
C ASN A 91 -16.40 -14.84 -17.33
N GLN A 92 -16.78 -16.12 -17.37
CA GLN A 92 -17.55 -16.70 -18.48
C GLN A 92 -18.98 -16.16 -18.58
N GLN A 93 -19.54 -15.65 -17.49
CA GLN A 93 -20.91 -15.12 -17.46
C GLN A 93 -20.95 -13.70 -18.02
N THR A 94 -19.98 -12.87 -17.65
CA THR A 94 -19.94 -11.45 -18.06
C THR A 94 -19.11 -11.22 -19.33
N GLY A 95 -18.22 -12.15 -19.67
CA GLY A 95 -17.21 -11.97 -20.72
C GLY A 95 -16.10 -10.98 -20.34
N SER A 96 -16.06 -10.50 -19.09
CA SER A 96 -15.06 -9.54 -18.61
C SER A 96 -13.92 -10.23 -17.86
N PHE A 97 -12.74 -9.61 -17.83
CA PHE A 97 -11.61 -10.09 -17.04
C PHE A 97 -11.68 -9.57 -15.61
N GLU A 98 -11.75 -10.48 -14.64
CA GLU A 98 -11.74 -10.19 -13.21
C GLU A 98 -10.36 -10.35 -12.63
N ARG A 99 -9.92 -9.33 -11.89
CA ARG A 99 -8.58 -9.31 -11.29
C ARG A 99 -8.45 -10.35 -10.17
N ILE A 100 -7.33 -11.07 -10.18
CA ILE A 100 -6.91 -11.92 -9.06
C ILE A 100 -6.21 -11.02 -8.01
N ILE A 101 -6.94 -10.70 -6.95
CA ILE A 101 -6.50 -9.79 -5.89
C ILE A 101 -5.29 -10.37 -5.14
N GLY A 102 -4.36 -9.51 -4.73
CA GLY A 102 -3.19 -9.91 -3.93
C GLY A 102 -1.98 -10.32 -4.75
N PHE A 103 -2.03 -10.22 -6.08
CA PHE A 103 -0.95 -10.65 -6.97
C PHE A 103 -0.63 -9.61 -8.05
N ILE A 104 0.59 -9.73 -8.59
CA ILE A 104 1.08 -8.98 -9.74
C ILE A 104 1.94 -9.87 -10.63
N SER A 105 1.86 -9.70 -11.95
CA SER A 105 2.57 -10.54 -12.91
C SER A 105 3.39 -9.71 -13.89
N CYS A 106 4.57 -10.20 -14.25
CA CYS A 106 5.39 -9.62 -15.31
C CYS A 106 4.76 -9.89 -16.68
N GLY A 107 4.56 -8.85 -17.48
CA GLY A 107 4.03 -8.92 -18.84
C GLY A 107 4.88 -9.77 -19.78
N LYS A 108 6.20 -9.75 -19.60
CA LYS A 108 7.18 -10.45 -20.45
C LYS A 108 7.34 -11.92 -20.08
N CYS A 109 7.78 -12.22 -18.85
CA CYS A 109 8.08 -13.60 -18.43
C CYS A 109 6.92 -14.31 -17.71
N LYS A 110 5.81 -13.61 -17.45
CA LYS A 110 4.61 -14.08 -16.74
C LYS A 110 4.81 -14.50 -15.28
N LYS A 111 6.01 -14.40 -14.71
CA LYS A 111 6.25 -14.67 -13.28
C LYS A 111 5.33 -13.79 -12.42
N THR A 112 4.69 -14.42 -11.45
CA THR A 112 3.74 -13.80 -10.54
C THR A 112 4.35 -13.66 -9.15
N PHE A 113 4.05 -12.56 -8.49
CA PHE A 113 4.49 -12.25 -7.14
C PHE A 113 3.29 -11.85 -6.28
N VAL A 114 3.39 -12.09 -4.97
CA VAL A 114 2.43 -11.55 -4.01
C VAL A 114 2.56 -10.02 -3.98
N TYR A 115 1.43 -9.33 -4.03
CA TYR A 115 1.34 -7.88 -4.01
C TYR A 115 0.17 -7.45 -3.10
N GLY A 116 0.52 -7.09 -1.88
CA GLY A 116 -0.40 -6.59 -0.85
C GLY A 116 0.25 -5.52 0.01
N PRO A 117 -0.46 -5.00 1.02
CA PRO A 117 0.00 -3.90 1.87
C PRO A 117 1.39 -4.12 2.49
N ASN A 118 1.74 -5.38 2.79
CA ASN A 118 2.98 -5.74 3.47
C ASN A 118 4.12 -6.18 2.52
N SER A 119 3.85 -6.42 1.24
CA SER A 119 4.82 -7.04 0.32
C SER A 119 5.72 -6.05 -0.43
N GLY A 120 5.37 -4.75 -0.40
CA GLY A 120 6.13 -3.70 -1.10
C GLY A 120 6.27 -3.92 -2.61
N THR A 121 7.27 -3.28 -3.23
CA THR A 121 7.57 -3.36 -4.68
C THR A 121 8.97 -3.92 -4.98
N ASN A 122 9.65 -4.48 -3.98
CA ASN A 122 11.04 -4.91 -4.10
C ASN A 122 11.21 -6.01 -5.15
N HIS A 123 10.32 -7.01 -5.18
CA HIS A 123 10.32 -8.07 -6.18
C HIS A 123 10.18 -7.56 -7.62
N MET A 124 9.45 -6.46 -7.83
CA MET A 124 9.31 -5.85 -9.14
C MET A 124 10.61 -5.15 -9.56
N LYS A 125 11.22 -4.40 -8.65
CA LYS A 125 12.46 -3.65 -8.89
C LYS A 125 13.64 -4.57 -9.18
N SER A 126 13.76 -5.69 -8.45
CA SER A 126 14.83 -6.67 -8.63
C SER A 126 14.56 -7.67 -9.77
N HIS A 127 13.47 -7.49 -10.52
CA HIS A 127 13.10 -8.44 -11.56
C HIS A 127 13.96 -8.27 -12.81
N SER A 128 14.49 -9.37 -13.34
CA SER A 128 15.41 -9.35 -14.48
C SER A 128 14.84 -8.64 -15.71
N CYS A 129 13.54 -8.78 -16.01
CA CYS A 129 12.93 -8.10 -17.17
C CYS A 129 12.92 -6.57 -17.05
N VAL A 130 13.00 -6.00 -15.84
CA VAL A 130 13.14 -4.55 -15.63
C VAL A 130 14.56 -4.11 -15.97
N ALA A 131 15.56 -4.86 -15.54
CA ALA A 131 16.96 -4.55 -15.83
C ALA A 131 17.26 -4.54 -17.34
N PHE A 132 16.61 -5.42 -18.12
CA PHE A 132 16.76 -5.43 -19.58
C PHE A 132 16.15 -4.20 -20.26
N GLU A 133 14.98 -3.74 -19.83
CA GLU A 133 14.27 -2.62 -20.47
C GLU A 133 14.97 -1.27 -20.22
N ILE A 134 15.53 -1.08 -19.02
CA ILE A 134 16.29 0.14 -18.70
C ILE A 134 17.53 0.23 -19.60
N LYS A 135 18.22 -0.89 -19.84
CA LYS A 135 19.41 -0.92 -20.69
C LYS A 135 19.09 -0.66 -22.16
N SER A 136 18.00 -1.25 -22.70
CA SER A 136 17.64 -1.09 -24.11
C SER A 136 17.26 0.34 -24.49
N ASN A 137 16.70 1.10 -23.55
CA ASN A 137 16.30 2.49 -23.82
C ASN A 137 17.48 3.48 -23.77
N THR A 138 18.67 3.04 -23.34
CA THR A 138 19.85 3.91 -23.22
C THR A 138 20.83 3.72 -24.39
N SER A 139 20.57 2.81 -25.33
CA SER A 139 21.53 2.39 -26.36
C SER A 139 21.36 2.97 -27.77
N THR A 140 20.53 4.00 -27.97
CA THR A 140 20.35 4.62 -29.30
C THR A 140 20.48 6.14 -29.27
N THR A 141 21.68 6.64 -28.99
CA THR A 141 22.17 7.90 -29.56
C THR A 141 23.69 7.96 -29.48
N LYS A 142 24.36 7.30 -30.44
CA LYS A 142 25.68 7.75 -30.88
C LYS A 142 25.45 9.01 -31.72
N SER A 143 25.54 10.18 -31.09
CA SER A 143 25.78 11.42 -31.82
C SER A 143 26.91 12.17 -31.13
N THR A 144 28.05 12.16 -31.80
CA THR A 144 29.22 12.98 -31.52
C THR A 144 28.85 14.42 -31.81
N THR A 145 28.53 15.20 -30.78
CA THR A 145 28.67 16.65 -30.85
C THR A 145 29.05 17.18 -29.48
N ILE A 146 30.25 17.74 -29.44
CA ILE A 146 30.82 18.47 -28.31
C ILE A 146 29.93 19.70 -28.11
N SER A 147 28.94 19.56 -27.24
CA SER A 147 28.17 20.66 -26.71
C SER A 147 28.53 20.78 -25.25
N THR A 148 29.29 21.82 -24.92
CA THR A 148 29.43 22.35 -23.56
C THR A 148 28.05 22.79 -23.07
N SER A 149 27.26 21.79 -22.69
CA SER A 149 25.98 21.94 -22.03
C SER A 149 26.28 22.11 -20.57
N THR A 150 26.11 23.34 -20.09
CA THR A 150 26.06 23.68 -18.67
C THR A 150 25.01 22.77 -18.03
N GLN A 151 25.49 21.71 -17.39
CA GLN A 151 24.69 20.74 -16.66
C GLN A 151 23.81 21.52 -15.68
N PRO A 152 22.46 21.52 -15.81
CA PRO A 152 21.63 21.95 -14.71
C PRO A 152 21.88 20.94 -13.59
N THR A 153 22.61 21.36 -12.57
CA THR A 153 22.83 20.60 -11.34
C THR A 153 21.50 20.04 -10.86
N ILE A 154 21.46 18.72 -10.71
CA ILE A 154 20.35 17.90 -10.19
C ILE A 154 20.16 18.17 -8.69
N ASP A 155 20.43 19.38 -8.21
CA ASP A 155 20.19 19.81 -6.84
C ASP A 155 18.79 20.43 -6.67
N LYS A 156 18.03 20.65 -7.75
CA LYS A 156 16.73 21.35 -7.69
C LYS A 156 15.50 20.53 -8.06
N MET A 157 15.65 19.24 -8.42
CA MET A 157 14.52 18.42 -8.86
C MET A 157 14.42 17.07 -8.16
N VAL A 158 15.08 16.92 -7.00
CA VAL A 158 14.57 15.98 -6.00
C VAL A 158 13.35 16.66 -5.40
N LEU A 159 12.17 16.33 -5.93
CA LEU A 159 10.93 16.47 -5.18
C LEU A 159 11.06 15.54 -3.98
N ILE A 160 11.80 15.98 -2.95
CA ILE A 160 11.95 15.29 -1.69
C ILE A 160 10.53 15.18 -1.18
N ARG A 161 9.90 14.03 -1.38
CA ARG A 161 8.74 13.65 -0.58
C ARG A 161 9.27 13.65 0.84
N LYS A 162 9.09 14.78 1.53
CA LYS A 162 9.38 14.91 2.95
C LYS A 162 8.43 13.95 3.63
N THR A 163 8.87 12.71 3.78
CA THR A 163 8.22 11.74 4.64
C THR A 163 8.36 12.29 6.05
N LEU A 164 7.23 12.41 6.76
CA LEU A 164 7.24 12.77 8.16
C LEU A 164 8.20 11.84 8.91
N THR A 165 9.04 12.41 9.75
CA THR A 165 9.84 11.61 10.68
C THR A 165 8.91 10.86 11.64
N THR A 166 9.37 9.76 12.22
CA THR A 166 8.59 9.01 13.22
C THR A 166 8.11 9.90 14.37
N GLY A 167 8.95 10.83 14.83
CA GLY A 167 8.60 11.79 15.86
C GLY A 167 7.44 12.71 15.44
N GLN A 168 7.51 13.31 14.25
CA GLN A 168 6.43 14.15 13.73
C GLN A 168 5.12 13.37 13.53
N SER A 169 5.21 12.13 13.07
CA SER A 169 4.03 11.25 12.94
C SER A 169 3.37 10.98 14.29
N ASN A 170 4.16 10.75 15.35
CA ASN A 170 3.62 10.53 16.69
C ASN A 170 2.96 11.78 17.24
N VAL A 171 3.55 12.97 17.06
CA VAL A 171 2.94 14.24 17.48
C VAL A 171 1.58 14.46 16.81
N ILE A 172 1.48 14.21 15.49
CA ILE A 172 0.20 14.35 14.76
C ILE A 172 -0.83 13.34 15.28
N LYS A 173 -0.43 12.08 15.52
CA LYS A 173 -1.34 11.06 16.09
C LYS A 173 -1.86 11.49 17.46
N ASP A 174 -0.99 12.04 18.31
CA ASP A 174 -1.34 12.49 19.65
C ASP A 174 -2.32 13.67 19.63
N LEU A 175 -2.12 14.63 18.71
CA LEU A 175 -3.03 15.75 18.49
C LEU A 175 -4.41 15.27 18.00
N ILE A 176 -4.44 14.35 17.03
CA ILE A 176 -5.70 13.77 16.54
C ILE A 176 -6.40 13.01 17.66
N ALA A 177 -5.69 12.20 18.43
CA ALA A 177 -6.27 11.47 19.56
C ALA A 177 -6.86 12.42 20.60
N ARG A 178 -6.13 13.50 20.96
CA ARG A 178 -6.62 14.51 21.91
C ARG A 178 -7.85 15.24 21.39
N TRP A 179 -7.88 15.60 20.11
CA TRP A 179 -9.05 16.23 19.48
C TRP A 179 -10.27 15.31 19.50
N VAL A 180 -10.09 14.05 19.08
CA VAL A 180 -11.18 13.06 19.05
C VAL A 180 -11.72 12.78 20.46
N CYS A 181 -10.83 12.59 21.44
CA CYS A 181 -11.23 12.34 22.82
C CYS A 181 -11.84 13.58 23.49
N GLY A 182 -11.29 14.78 23.23
CA GLY A 182 -11.76 16.04 23.81
C GLY A 182 -13.17 16.41 23.36
N ASP A 183 -13.49 16.16 22.09
CA ASP A 183 -14.81 16.42 21.51
C ASP A 183 -15.75 15.20 21.55
N ILE A 184 -15.34 14.07 22.16
CA ILE A 184 -16.09 12.80 22.20
C ILE A 184 -16.54 12.34 20.80
N ARG A 185 -15.64 12.44 19.81
CA ARG A 185 -15.92 12.04 18.42
C ARG A 185 -15.72 10.53 18.24
N PRO A 186 -16.44 9.88 17.31
CA PRO A 186 -16.18 8.49 16.97
C PRO A 186 -14.83 8.36 16.24
N LEU A 187 -14.07 7.31 16.56
CA LEU A 187 -12.76 7.06 15.92
C LEU A 187 -12.83 6.92 14.40
N SER A 188 -13.99 6.53 13.85
CA SER A 188 -14.23 6.42 12.40
C SER A 188 -14.11 7.76 11.66
N ILE A 189 -14.17 8.90 12.36
CA ILE A 189 -14.00 10.21 11.73
C ILE A 189 -12.62 10.38 11.08
N ILE A 190 -11.60 9.66 11.55
CA ILE A 190 -10.24 9.69 10.98
C ILE A 190 -10.21 9.11 9.55
N ASP A 191 -11.15 8.21 9.25
CA ASP A 191 -11.29 7.61 7.92
C ASP A 191 -12.21 8.39 6.99
N ASP A 192 -12.86 9.45 7.49
CA ASP A 192 -13.75 10.29 6.71
C ASP A 192 -13.02 10.96 5.52
N SER A 193 -13.61 10.85 4.34
CA SER A 193 -13.03 11.41 3.11
C SER A 193 -13.00 12.94 3.14
N GLY A 194 -14.00 13.57 3.74
CA GLY A 194 -14.08 15.03 3.85
C GLY A 194 -12.96 15.58 4.74
N LEU A 195 -12.73 14.96 5.90
CA LEU A 195 -11.63 15.31 6.80
C LEU A 195 -10.26 15.17 6.11
N ARG A 196 -10.06 14.10 5.32
CA ARG A 196 -8.81 13.88 4.57
C ARG A 196 -8.56 15.00 3.54
N VAL A 197 -9.59 15.42 2.81
CA VAL A 197 -9.49 16.54 1.84
C VAL A 197 -9.18 17.85 2.57
N LEU A 198 -9.87 18.12 3.68
CA LEU A 198 -9.64 19.32 4.49
C LEU A 198 -8.18 19.39 4.99
N ILE A 199 -7.67 18.33 5.61
CA ILE A 199 -6.28 18.26 6.10
C ILE A 199 -5.29 18.47 4.95
N GLN A 200 -5.55 17.88 3.78
CA GLN A 200 -4.68 18.03 2.61
C GLN A 200 -4.63 19.49 2.13
N GLU A 201 -5.75 20.21 2.13
CA GLU A 201 -5.77 21.64 1.82
C GLU A 201 -5.05 22.45 2.91
N CYS A 202 -5.22 22.14 4.21
CA CYS A 202 -4.46 22.79 5.28
C CYS A 202 -2.94 22.65 5.09
N VAL A 203 -2.47 21.46 4.71
CA VAL A 203 -1.05 21.22 4.41
C VAL A 203 -0.59 22.06 3.23
N LYS A 204 -1.42 22.17 2.18
CA LYS A 204 -1.15 22.99 1.00
C LYS A 204 -1.09 24.47 1.35
N PHE A 205 -2.03 24.98 2.15
CA PHE A 205 -1.99 26.35 2.68
C PHE A 205 -0.70 26.61 3.46
N GLY A 206 -0.34 25.72 4.40
CA GLY A 206 0.92 25.83 5.15
C GLY A 206 2.17 25.80 4.25
N SER A 207 2.12 25.08 3.12
CA SER A 207 3.22 25.07 2.16
C SER A 207 3.35 26.35 1.33
N LEU A 208 2.23 27.03 1.07
CA LEU A 208 2.19 28.26 0.25
C LEU A 208 2.53 29.51 1.05
N TYR A 209 2.02 29.58 2.28
CA TYR A 209 2.06 30.81 3.09
C TYR A 209 2.93 30.69 4.35
N GLY A 210 3.44 29.49 4.65
CA GLY A 210 4.24 29.24 5.85
C GLY A 210 3.39 29.16 7.11
N ASN A 211 3.94 29.68 8.22
CA ASN A 211 3.28 29.63 9.53
C ASN A 211 2.28 30.79 9.64
N ILE A 212 1.02 30.53 9.27
CA ILE A 212 -0.09 31.47 9.47
C ILE A 212 -0.76 31.16 10.82
N ASP A 213 -1.12 32.19 11.58
CA ASP A 213 -1.98 32.03 12.75
C ASP A 213 -3.39 31.62 12.29
N VAL A 214 -3.85 30.46 12.74
CA VAL A 214 -5.17 29.92 12.41
C VAL A 214 -6.29 30.86 12.88
N ASN A 215 -6.07 31.64 13.94
CA ASN A 215 -7.08 32.57 14.44
C ASN A 215 -7.31 33.74 13.47
N ASP A 216 -6.28 34.19 12.76
CA ASP A 216 -6.42 35.24 11.76
C ASP A 216 -7.21 34.75 10.55
N LEU A 217 -7.04 33.48 10.18
CA LEU A 217 -7.78 32.84 9.08
C LEU A 217 -9.26 32.64 9.42
N LEU A 218 -9.60 32.37 10.70
CA LEU A 218 -10.98 32.11 11.12
C LEU A 218 -11.79 33.39 11.40
N ARG A 219 -11.13 34.54 11.49
CA ARG A 219 -11.76 35.84 11.76
C ARG A 219 -12.05 36.67 10.52
N SER A 220 -11.50 36.29 9.37
CA SER A 220 -11.74 36.93 8.06
C SER A 220 -13.04 36.45 7.42
#